data_AF-A0A0W0WKW2-F1
#
_entry.id   AF-A0A0W0WKW2-F1
#
_cell.length_a   1.000
_cell.length_b   1.000
_cell.length_c   1.000
_cell.angle_alpha   90.00
_cell.angle_beta   90.00
_cell.angle_gamma   90.00
#
_symmetry.space_group_name_H-M   'P 1'
#
loop_
_entity.id
_entity.type
_entity.pdbx_description
1 polymer ?
#
loop_
_entity_poly.entity_id
_entity_poly.type
_entity_poly.pdbx_seq_one_letter_code
_entity_poly.pdbx_strand_id
1 'polypeptide(L)'
;MQNKMKDSYQRFQMPMQELIQLNIKAVQSLTYIKPHEWARLRQPQDFFEKQVNVFIENGHKALDYLEEATEILEKNWFSAAAEFRENAERNMREAKSAMSKKSKTTKRKAN
;
A
#
# COMPACT_ATOMS: atom_id res chain seq x y z
N MET A 1 -20.35 -10.58 15.62
CA MET A 1 -20.05 -9.31 14.93
C MET A 1 -18.73 -8.67 15.39
N GLN A 2 -18.32 -8.80 16.66
CA GLN A 2 -17.08 -8.20 17.16
C GLN A 2 -15.78 -8.70 16.47
N ASN A 3 -15.69 -9.96 16.03
CA ASN A 3 -14.46 -10.48 15.41
C ASN A 3 -14.18 -9.94 13.99
N LYS A 4 -15.22 -9.76 13.14
CA LYS A 4 -15.03 -9.27 11.76
C LYS A 4 -14.45 -7.85 11.69
N MET A 5 -14.84 -6.96 12.60
CA MET A 5 -14.27 -5.60 12.64
C MET A 5 -12.82 -5.60 13.09
N LYS A 6 -12.43 -6.51 13.98
CA LYS A 6 -11.06 -6.64 14.47
C LYS A 6 -10.12 -7.20 13.39
N ASP A 7 -10.58 -8.18 12.62
CA ASP A 7 -9.83 -8.77 11.50
C ASP A 7 -9.64 -7.76 10.35
N SER A 8 -10.67 -6.98 10.01
CA SER A 8 -10.53 -5.90 9.03
C SER A 8 -9.58 -4.80 9.51
N TYR A 9 -9.67 -4.41 10.79
CA TYR A 9 -8.77 -3.40 11.36
C TYR A 9 -7.29 -3.83 11.33
N GLN A 10 -6.99 -5.08 11.68
CA GLN A 10 -5.62 -5.61 11.62
C GLN A 10 -5.09 -5.70 10.18
N ARG A 11 -5.93 -6.05 9.21
CA ARG A 11 -5.55 -6.12 7.79
C ARG A 11 -5.25 -4.77 7.16
N PHE A 12 -5.89 -3.69 7.62
CA PHE A 12 -5.59 -2.33 7.16
C PHE A 12 -4.44 -1.68 7.96
N GLN A 13 -4.23 -2.07 9.22
CA GLN A 13 -3.15 -1.51 10.04
C GLN A 13 -1.74 -1.86 9.54
N MET A 14 -1.51 -3.10 9.09
CA MET A 14 -0.20 -3.52 8.59
C MET A 14 0.31 -2.72 7.38
N PRO A 15 -0.44 -2.59 6.27
CA PRO A 15 0.00 -1.79 5.11
C PRO A 15 0.29 -0.34 5.47
N MET A 16 -0.52 0.24 6.36
CA MET A 16 -0.31 1.61 6.82
C MET A 16 0.94 1.74 7.70
N GLN A 17 1.23 0.75 8.55
CA GLN A 17 2.46 0.76 9.36
C GLN A 17 3.72 0.63 8.49
N GLU A 18 3.72 -0.24 7.48
CA GLU A 18 4.83 -0.37 6.54
C GLU A 18 5.05 0.91 5.73
N LEU A 19 3.98 1.52 5.20
CA LEU A 19 4.07 2.81 4.51
C LEU A 19 4.53 3.95 5.42
N ILE A 20 4.11 4.00 6.69
CA ILE A 20 4.58 5.01 7.65
C ILE A 20 6.07 4.84 7.92
N GLN A 21 6.54 3.61 8.14
CA GLN A 21 7.96 3.34 8.33
C GLN A 21 8.76 3.72 7.09
N LEU A 22 8.24 3.40 5.91
CA LEU A 22 8.86 3.77 4.64
C LEU A 22 8.94 5.29 4.47
N ASN A 23 7.88 6.04 4.81
CA ASN A 23 7.89 7.50 4.79
C ASN A 23 8.92 8.10 5.76
N ILE A 24 9.03 7.54 6.97
CA ILE A 24 10.04 7.96 7.95
C ILE A 24 11.45 7.73 7.40
N LYS A 25 11.70 6.54 6.84
CA LYS A 25 12.97 6.18 6.20
C LYS A 25 13.30 7.13 5.04
N ALA A 26 12.33 7.45 4.19
CA ALA A 26 12.51 8.37 3.07
C ALA A 26 12.90 9.77 3.54
N VAL A 27 12.22 10.32 4.54
CA VAL A 27 12.56 11.64 5.10
C VAL A 27 13.94 11.63 5.75
N GLN A 28 14.28 10.57 6.48
CA GLN A 28 15.59 10.42 7.11
C GLN A 28 16.73 10.21 6.11
N SER A 29 16.44 9.63 4.94
CA SER A 29 17.46 9.33 3.95
C SER A 29 17.81 10.54 3.07
N LEU A 30 17.00 11.59 3.02
CA LEU A 30 17.27 12.77 2.18
C LEU A 30 18.67 13.36 2.46
N THR A 31 19.47 13.50 1.40
CA THR A 31 20.76 14.20 1.46
C THR A 31 20.52 15.70 1.38
N TYR A 32 21.27 16.45 2.19
CA TYR A 32 21.42 17.90 2.12
C TYR A 32 22.90 18.26 2.25
N ILE A 33 23.26 19.48 1.86
CA ILE A 33 24.63 20.00 2.02
C ILE A 33 24.94 20.13 3.51
N LYS A 34 25.92 19.37 4.00
CA LYS A 34 26.27 19.36 5.42
C LYS A 34 27.01 20.65 5.80
N PRO A 35 26.87 21.17 7.04
CA PRO A 35 27.53 22.40 7.49
C PRO A 35 29.04 22.45 7.22
N HIS A 36 29.75 21.33 7.35
CA HIS A 36 31.19 21.25 7.09
C HIS A 36 31.57 21.27 5.59
N GLU A 37 30.61 21.00 4.69
CA GLU A 37 30.81 21.07 3.23
C GLU A 37 30.65 22.51 2.73
N TRP A 38 29.81 23.30 3.40
CA TRP A 38 29.68 24.74 3.13
C TRP A 38 31.01 25.48 3.29
N ALA A 39 31.82 25.12 4.29
CA ALA A 39 33.15 25.70 4.51
C ALA A 39 34.16 25.37 3.38
N ARG A 40 33.85 24.40 2.51
CA ARG A 40 34.71 23.99 1.39
C ARG A 40 34.31 24.61 0.05
N LEU A 41 33.14 25.23 -0.03
CA LEU A 41 32.68 25.94 -1.23
C LEU A 41 33.48 27.23 -1.37
N ARG A 42 34.39 27.30 -2.33
CA ARG A 42 35.24 28.48 -2.56
C ARG A 42 34.79 29.30 -3.75
N GLN A 43 34.11 28.66 -4.71
CA GLN A 43 33.62 29.30 -5.91
C GLN A 43 32.13 29.00 -6.15
N PRO A 44 31.38 29.88 -6.84
CA PRO A 44 29.97 29.65 -7.14
C PRO A 44 29.70 28.35 -7.90
N GLN A 45 30.64 27.91 -8.74
CA GLN A 45 30.55 26.64 -9.50
C GLN A 45 30.50 25.41 -8.58
N ASP A 46 31.24 25.43 -7.46
CA ASP A 46 31.29 24.32 -6.50
C ASP A 46 29.90 24.10 -5.86
N PHE A 47 29.13 25.17 -5.69
CA PHE A 47 27.77 25.10 -5.17
C PHE A 47 26.83 24.42 -6.17
N PHE A 48 26.90 24.78 -7.45
CA PHE A 48 26.09 24.15 -8.49
C PHE A 48 26.38 22.67 -8.63
N GLU A 49 27.66 22.29 -8.67
CA GLU A 49 28.07 20.89 -8.72
C GLU A 49 27.56 20.11 -7.51
N LYS A 50 27.62 20.70 -6.31
CA LYS A 50 27.10 20.08 -5.09
C LYS A 50 25.58 19.91 -5.13
N GLN A 51 24.84 20.89 -5.62
CA GLN A 51 23.37 20.81 -5.76
C GLN A 51 22.96 19.74 -6.76
N VAL A 52 23.69 19.59 -7.88
CA VAL A 52 23.45 18.52 -8.86
C VAL A 52 23.72 17.16 -8.22
N ASN A 53 24.81 17.00 -7.48
CA ASN A 53 25.11 15.74 -6.79
C ASN A 53 24.04 15.38 -5.74
N VAL A 54 23.60 16.34 -4.94
CA VAL A 54 22.51 16.15 -3.96
C VAL A 54 21.21 15.79 -4.66
N PHE A 55 20.89 16.43 -5.79
CA PHE A 55 19.70 16.12 -6.58
C PHE A 55 19.76 14.70 -7.15
N ILE A 56 20.90 14.28 -7.70
CA ILE A 56 21.09 12.92 -8.24
C ILE A 56 20.92 11.89 -7.12
N GLU A 57 21.58 12.09 -5.97
CA GLU A 57 21.46 11.19 -4.83
C GLU A 57 20.01 11.10 -4.31
N ASN A 58 19.33 12.23 -4.16
CA ASN A 58 17.93 12.26 -3.73
C ASN A 58 16.99 11.65 -4.78
N GLY A 59 17.32 11.80 -6.07
CA GLY A 59 16.62 11.15 -7.18
C GLY A 59 16.68 9.63 -7.08
N HIS A 60 17.86 9.06 -6.84
CA HIS A 60 18.00 7.61 -6.59
C HIS A 60 17.17 7.15 -5.38
N LYS A 61 17.25 7.88 -4.25
CA LYS A 61 16.46 7.55 -3.05
C LYS A 61 14.96 7.65 -3.27
N ALA A 62 14.51 8.60 -4.09
CA ALA A 62 13.10 8.74 -4.44
C ALA A 62 12.61 7.59 -5.33
N LEU A 63 13.46 7.12 -6.25
CA LEU A 63 13.17 5.93 -7.06
C LEU A 63 13.10 4.68 -6.19
N ASP A 64 14.06 4.47 -5.29
CA ASP A 64 14.05 3.37 -4.33
C ASP A 64 12.79 3.39 -3.45
N TYR A 65 12.41 4.59 -2.95
CA TYR A 65 11.16 4.76 -2.20
C TYR A 65 9.93 4.38 -3.02
N LEU A 66 9.86 4.80 -4.28
CA LEU A 66 8.73 4.50 -5.16
C LEU A 66 8.64 2.99 -5.42
N GLU A 67 9.77 2.32 -5.63
CA GLU A 67 9.83 0.86 -5.79
C GLU A 67 9.33 0.15 -4.53
N GLU A 68 9.88 0.46 -3.35
CA GLU A 68 9.46 -0.11 -2.06
C GLU A 68 7.98 0.16 -1.77
N ALA A 69 7.47 1.37 -2.07
CA ALA A 69 6.07 1.72 -1.88
C ALA A 69 5.15 0.92 -2.80
N THR A 70 5.55 0.72 -4.05
CA THR A 70 4.78 -0.04 -5.03
C THR A 70 4.72 -1.51 -4.62
N GLU A 71 5.83 -2.09 -4.15
CA GLU A 71 5.86 -3.47 -3.67
C GLU A 71 4.92 -3.70 -2.47
N ILE A 72 4.91 -2.78 -1.50
CA ILE A 72 3.99 -2.82 -0.35
C ILE A 72 2.54 -2.75 -0.83
N LEU A 73 2.23 -1.86 -1.77
CA LEU A 73 0.88 -1.71 -2.31
C LEU A 73 0.44 -2.95 -3.11
N GLU A 74 1.30 -3.50 -3.96
CA GLU A 74 1.02 -4.67 -4.78
C GLU A 74 0.73 -5.91 -3.93
N LYS A 75 1.58 -6.20 -2.94
CA LYS A 75 1.40 -7.32 -2.00
C LYS A 75 0.01 -7.29 -1.33
N ASN A 76 -0.43 -6.10 -0.95
CA ASN A 76 -1.71 -5.91 -0.28
C ASN A 76 -2.90 -5.87 -1.27
N TRP A 77 -2.72 -5.31 -2.47
CA TRP A 77 -3.77 -5.24 -3.49
C TRP A 77 -4.12 -6.62 -4.07
N PHE A 78 -3.13 -7.46 -4.34
CA PHE A 78 -3.36 -8.83 -4.82
C PHE A 78 -4.14 -9.66 -3.80
N SER A 79 -3.77 -9.54 -2.51
CA SER A 79 -4.43 -10.23 -1.40
C SER A 79 -5.89 -9.78 -1.24
N ALA A 80 -6.13 -8.46 -1.24
CA ALA A 80 -7.48 -7.91 -1.11
C ALA A 80 -8.39 -8.25 -2.30
N ALA A 81 -7.86 -8.25 -3.52
CA ALA A 81 -8.61 -8.58 -4.73
C ALA A 81 -9.04 -10.06 -4.77
N ALA A 82 -8.14 -10.97 -4.38
CA ALA A 82 -8.43 -12.41 -4.30
C ALA A 82 -9.55 -12.70 -3.28
N GLU A 83 -9.49 -12.08 -2.10
CA GLU A 83 -10.50 -12.25 -1.06
C GLU A 83 -11.84 -11.61 -1.42
N PHE A 84 -11.83 -10.45 -2.10
CA PHE A 84 -13.05 -9.83 -2.59
C PHE A 84 -13.78 -10.75 -3.58
N ARG A 85 -13.03 -11.35 -4.50
CA ARG A 85 -13.56 -12.31 -5.47
C ARG A 85 -14.12 -13.55 -4.78
N GLU A 86 -13.40 -14.13 -3.82
CA GLU A 86 -13.88 -15.31 -3.08
C GLU A 86 -15.18 -15.00 -2.31
N ASN A 87 -15.26 -13.83 -1.65
CA ASN A 87 -16.46 -13.41 -0.95
C ASN A 87 -17.64 -13.15 -1.89
N ALA A 88 -17.40 -12.54 -3.06
CA ALA A 88 -18.42 -12.35 -4.08
C ALA A 88 -18.97 -13.69 -4.60
N GLU A 89 -18.08 -14.65 -4.89
CA GLU A 89 -18.45 -16.00 -5.32
C GLU A 89 -19.26 -16.74 -4.23
N ARG A 90 -18.85 -16.66 -2.96
CA ARG A 90 -19.60 -17.23 -1.83
C ARG A 90 -21.00 -16.63 -1.71
N ASN A 91 -21.11 -15.30 -1.70
CA ASN A 91 -22.40 -14.61 -1.58
C ASN A 91 -23.34 -14.96 -2.75
N MET A 92 -22.80 -15.09 -3.97
CA MET A 92 -23.57 -15.49 -5.14
C MET A 92 -24.05 -16.95 -5.06
N ARG A 93 -23.22 -17.86 -4.54
CA ARG A 93 -23.61 -19.27 -4.29
C ARG A 93 -24.68 -19.37 -3.21
N GLU A 94 -24.54 -18.63 -2.12
CA GLU A 94 -25.55 -18.56 -1.05
C GLU A 94 -26.87 -18.01 -1.58
N ALA A 95 -26.85 -16.90 -2.32
CA ALA A 95 -28.03 -16.32 -2.95
C ALA A 95 -28.72 -17.31 -3.91
N LYS A 96 -27.97 -18.00 -4.77
CA LYS A 96 -28.51 -19.06 -5.65
C LYS A 96 -29.15 -20.19 -4.86
N SER A 97 -28.50 -20.65 -3.78
CA SER A 97 -29.00 -21.75 -2.97
C SER A 97 -30.30 -21.38 -2.22
N ALA A 98 -30.40 -20.15 -1.71
CA ALA A 98 -31.60 -19.64 -1.06
C ALA A 98 -32.76 -19.50 -2.05
N MET A 99 -32.49 -19.02 -3.26
CA MET A 99 -33.48 -18.87 -4.32
C MET A 99 -34.00 -20.23 -4.83
N SER A 100 -33.09 -21.20 -4.99
CA SER A 100 -33.42 -22.61 -5.34
C SER A 100 -34.28 -23.28 -4.27
N LYS A 101 -33.94 -23.13 -2.98
CA LYS A 101 -34.75 -23.64 -1.87
C LYS A 101 -36.14 -23.03 -1.87
N LYS A 102 -36.25 -21.70 -2.00
CA LYS A 102 -37.54 -20.98 -2.02
C LYS A 102 -38.42 -21.41 -3.19
N SER A 103 -37.85 -21.62 -4.39
CA SER A 103 -38.56 -22.14 -5.56
C SER A 103 -39.13 -23.56 -5.34
N LYS A 104 -38.38 -24.45 -4.67
CA LYS A 104 -38.83 -25.80 -4.34
C LYS A 104 -39.94 -25.81 -3.27
N THR A 105 -39.88 -24.95 -2.26
CA THR A 105 -40.96 -24.85 -1.25
C THR A 105 -42.24 -24.23 -1.82
N THR A 106 -42.13 -23.24 -2.71
CA THR A 106 -43.31 -22.66 -3.39
C THR A 106 -44.00 -23.66 -4.30
N LYS A 107 -43.25 -24.46 -5.08
CA LYS A 107 -43.84 -25.54 -5.91
C LYS A 107 -44.51 -26.63 -5.08
N ARG A 108 -44.01 -26.91 -3.86
CA ARG A 108 -44.54 -27.96 -2.98
C ARG A 108 -45.75 -27.53 -2.15
N LYS A 109 -46.05 -26.22 -2.08
CA LYS A 109 -47.27 -25.68 -1.46
C LYS A 109 -48.41 -25.42 -2.46
N ALA A 110 -48.12 -25.51 -3.77
CA ALA A 110 -49.08 -25.28 -4.85
C ALA A 110 -49.65 -26.58 -5.46
N ASN A 111 -49.19 -27.74 -4.97
CA ASN A 111 -49.73 -29.09 -5.21
C ASN A 111 -50.29 -29.61 -3.89
#